data_AF-A0A1J5FGH4-F1
#
_entry.id   AF-A0A1J5FGH4-F1
#
_cell.length_a   1.000
_cell.length_b   1.000
_cell.length_c   1.000
_cell.angle_alpha   90.00
_cell.angle_beta   90.00
_cell.angle_gamma   90.00
#
_symmetry.space_group_name_H-M   'P 1'
#
loop_
_entity.id
_entity.type
_entity.pdbx_description
1 polymer ?
#
loop_
_entity_poly.entity_id
_entity_poly.type
_entity_poly.pdbx_seq_one_letter_code
_entity_poly.pdbx_strand_id
1 'polypeptide(L)'
;MSAIKNNPFRILGLLGNSSERELLKQITTIKRFAEIGQTKMFDYDFPFWGEILRSTEKVQEAASKIEQAKNKVHYALFWFLNSGHIDEAALNNLKEGHIEKATEIWEKTLKDSTVTVKNFAAISNLSTLQLGIVTYNGSFDPEKFTASIELKCKLIMSEACNSFITMVIGEGFSINRDTILKEFADEIMQLIKPYLNKTNGLKLSQLINAFSSLPNEIRKYVSNKFTDRPLNNIENQIEKTKQKRDDNPNDAEEYGEELNRNTKEDLAFLKNVWGANNVQYQMIVNKLANEILQCAIDFFIHYRDNIEYDPGDEALRLMKIARSISPTGQVKSRIDENIGNIQHWIDDKPHRIKFNKVKNELDFIGKKLEHFQRMSPSIANAKNLAVSCKPYLINMKKVLGKNDELYLQISSAVVSNAQGMLVAVVNEKSEKANDVYGMILGFSTSDLKNIIKEALDLTYYLNNFDMNQDLRRSYNKNIEILKSIARQFGLSTLPPENRINNEIKNLESEIELTKNSVFLKGELKAAEIKLVKLKIWRFFTINSKEKIKKQQEIINELAKKSEQEKVMKIKYLKNEINKLESKLKDLNK
;
A
#
# COMPACT_ATOMS: atom_id res chain seq x y z
N MET A 1 -40.01 25.35 23.47
CA MET A 1 -41.36 25.94 23.62
C MET A 1 -41.85 26.26 22.21
N SER A 2 -43.14 26.14 21.90
CA SER A 2 -43.62 26.51 20.55
C SER A 2 -43.77 28.04 20.44
N ALA A 3 -43.16 28.61 19.41
CA ALA A 3 -43.21 30.03 19.06
C ALA A 3 -44.64 30.56 18.82
N ILE A 4 -45.58 29.64 18.54
CA ILE A 4 -47.00 29.91 18.32
C ILE A 4 -47.78 29.69 19.63
N LYS A 5 -47.64 28.52 20.28
CA LYS A 5 -48.40 28.19 21.49
C LYS A 5 -48.11 29.14 22.67
N ASN A 6 -46.85 29.53 22.83
CA ASN A 6 -46.39 30.42 23.90
C ASN A 6 -46.01 31.81 23.35
N ASN A 7 -46.60 32.21 22.22
CA ASN A 7 -46.34 33.52 21.63
C ASN A 7 -46.73 34.64 22.61
N PRO A 8 -45.91 35.69 22.81
CA PRO A 8 -46.26 36.80 23.69
C PRO A 8 -47.60 37.46 23.37
N PHE A 9 -47.92 37.65 22.09
CA PHE A 9 -49.21 38.22 21.68
C PHE A 9 -50.38 37.31 22.07
N ARG A 10 -50.22 35.98 22.00
CA ARG A 10 -51.21 35.01 22.50
C ARG A 10 -51.38 35.08 24.02
N ILE A 11 -50.28 35.13 24.77
CA ILE A 11 -50.31 35.26 26.23
C ILE A 11 -51.03 36.55 26.65
N LEU A 12 -50.82 37.63 25.91
CA LEU A 12 -51.51 38.90 26.12
C LEU A 12 -52.95 38.90 25.58
N GLY A 13 -53.31 38.04 24.62
CA GLY A 13 -54.64 38.04 23.98
C GLY A 13 -54.79 39.18 22.97
N LEU A 14 -53.74 39.43 22.18
CA LEU A 14 -53.61 40.51 21.20
C LEU A 14 -53.32 39.96 19.80
N LEU A 15 -53.44 40.82 18.79
CA LEU A 15 -52.88 40.58 17.45
C LEU A 15 -51.44 41.09 17.39
N GLY A 16 -50.65 40.59 16.44
CA GLY A 16 -49.26 40.99 16.24
C GLY A 16 -49.08 42.48 15.89
N ASN A 17 -50.12 43.10 15.32
CA ASN A 17 -50.19 44.53 15.02
C ASN A 17 -51.08 45.33 15.99
N SER A 18 -51.37 44.81 17.20
CA SER A 18 -52.05 45.60 18.22
C SER A 18 -51.21 46.81 18.67
N SER A 19 -51.91 47.92 18.86
CA SER A 19 -51.35 49.21 19.29
C SER A 19 -50.87 49.18 20.74
N GLU A 20 -49.99 50.11 21.10
CA GLU A 20 -49.48 50.25 22.48
C GLU A 20 -50.62 50.54 23.49
N ARG A 21 -51.65 51.27 23.04
CA ARG A 21 -52.85 51.53 23.84
C ARG A 21 -53.63 50.25 24.15
N GLU A 22 -53.73 49.34 23.19
CA GLU A 22 -54.35 48.03 23.40
C GLU A 22 -53.50 47.17 24.33
N LEU A 23 -52.17 47.15 24.15
CA LEU A 23 -51.24 46.45 25.03
C LEU A 23 -51.40 46.87 26.50
N LEU A 24 -51.38 48.17 26.79
CA LEU A 24 -51.54 48.69 28.15
C LEU A 24 -52.93 48.38 28.74
N LYS A 25 -54.01 48.54 27.94
CA LYS A 25 -55.38 48.16 28.34
C LYS A 25 -55.46 46.67 28.70
N GLN A 26 -54.79 45.84 27.91
CA GLN A 26 -54.84 44.39 28.02
C GLN A 26 -54.05 43.89 29.23
N ILE A 27 -52.83 44.41 29.46
CA ILE A 27 -52.04 44.15 30.68
C ILE A 27 -52.85 44.54 31.92
N THR A 28 -53.47 45.73 31.91
CA THR A 28 -54.31 46.21 33.03
C THR A 28 -55.51 45.30 33.26
N THR A 29 -56.14 44.80 32.18
CA THR A 29 -57.26 43.88 32.28
C THR A 29 -56.83 42.55 32.89
N ILE A 30 -55.73 41.95 32.44
CA ILE A 30 -55.30 40.63 32.98
C ILE A 30 -54.87 40.75 34.44
N LYS A 31 -54.16 41.83 34.83
CA LYS A 31 -53.77 42.07 36.23
C LYS A 31 -54.98 42.10 37.17
N ARG A 32 -56.05 42.81 36.82
CA ARG A 32 -57.29 42.86 37.64
C ARG A 32 -57.99 41.51 37.79
N PHE A 33 -57.95 40.64 36.78
CA PHE A 33 -58.51 39.29 36.89
C PHE A 33 -57.61 38.39 37.77
N ALA A 34 -56.29 38.50 37.62
CA ALA A 34 -55.33 37.76 38.45
C ALA A 34 -55.40 38.16 39.94
N GLU A 35 -55.64 39.44 40.25
CA GLU A 35 -55.84 39.96 41.61
C GLU A 35 -57.01 39.29 42.34
N ILE A 36 -58.06 38.86 41.63
CA ILE A 36 -59.21 38.13 42.18
C ILE A 36 -59.12 36.61 42.00
N GLY A 37 -57.93 36.09 41.64
CA GLY A 37 -57.69 34.66 41.45
C GLY A 37 -58.34 34.04 40.21
N GLN A 38 -58.73 34.86 39.22
CA GLN A 38 -59.39 34.41 38.00
C GLN A 38 -58.51 34.59 36.76
N THR A 39 -58.72 33.76 35.75
CA THR A 39 -58.13 33.93 34.42
C THR A 39 -59.20 34.40 33.44
N LYS A 40 -58.83 35.34 32.56
CA LYS A 40 -59.70 35.80 31.48
C LYS A 40 -59.28 35.18 30.15
N MET A 41 -60.27 34.68 29.41
CA MET A 41 -60.11 34.33 27.99
C MET A 41 -60.36 35.54 27.09
N PHE A 42 -59.71 35.57 25.93
CA PHE A 42 -59.91 36.56 24.88
C PHE A 42 -60.11 35.89 23.52
N ASP A 43 -60.72 36.61 22.58
CA ASP A 43 -60.98 36.17 21.20
C ASP A 43 -59.76 35.53 20.51
N TYR A 44 -58.58 36.11 20.71
CA TYR A 44 -57.34 35.71 20.05
C TYR A 44 -56.59 34.60 20.80
N ASP A 45 -57.22 33.96 21.79
CA ASP A 45 -56.59 32.85 22.53
C ASP A 45 -56.42 31.61 21.66
N PHE A 46 -57.35 31.41 20.71
CA PHE A 46 -57.43 30.24 19.84
C PHE A 46 -57.25 28.93 20.63
N PRO A 47 -58.30 28.48 21.35
CA PRO A 47 -58.23 27.34 22.28
C PRO A 47 -57.76 26.02 21.63
N PHE A 48 -57.87 25.90 20.31
CA PHE A 48 -57.35 24.76 19.54
C PHE A 48 -55.82 24.61 19.59
N TRP A 49 -55.05 25.59 20.07
CA TRP A 49 -53.63 25.42 20.42
C TRP A 49 -53.38 24.88 21.84
N GLY A 50 -54.45 24.49 22.55
CA GLY A 50 -54.43 24.06 23.95
C GLY A 50 -54.34 25.24 24.93
N GLU A 51 -54.39 24.91 26.21
CA GLU A 51 -54.52 25.86 27.32
C GLU A 51 -53.42 26.95 27.35
N ILE A 52 -53.79 28.11 27.91
CA ILE A 52 -52.92 29.28 28.15
C ILE A 52 -52.86 29.56 29.64
N LEU A 53 -51.66 29.59 30.21
CA LEU A 53 -51.45 30.07 31.57
C LEU A 53 -51.23 31.59 31.59
N ARG A 54 -52.15 32.32 32.23
CA ARG A 54 -52.04 33.78 32.46
C ARG A 54 -51.86 34.08 33.94
N SER A 55 -50.62 34.10 34.40
CA SER A 55 -50.25 34.71 35.68
C SER A 55 -49.69 36.12 35.46
N THR A 56 -49.63 36.93 36.52
CA THR A 56 -49.08 38.29 36.48
C THR A 56 -47.63 38.29 35.97
N GLU A 57 -46.84 37.29 36.38
CA GLU A 57 -45.44 37.10 35.97
C GLU A 57 -45.36 36.74 34.47
N LYS A 58 -46.22 35.83 33.99
CA LYS A 58 -46.24 35.42 32.57
C LYS A 58 -46.68 36.55 31.65
N VAL A 59 -47.60 37.40 32.10
CA VAL A 59 -48.02 38.60 31.36
C VAL A 59 -46.90 39.63 31.31
N GLN A 60 -46.19 39.86 32.41
CA GLN A 60 -45.05 40.78 32.44
C GLN A 60 -43.88 40.26 31.58
N GLU A 61 -43.59 38.96 31.64
CA GLU A 61 -42.60 38.28 30.78
C GLU A 61 -42.96 38.43 29.28
N ALA A 62 -44.24 38.26 28.92
CA ALA A 62 -44.71 38.43 27.56
C ALA A 62 -44.62 39.90 27.10
N ALA A 63 -45.00 40.86 27.94
CA ALA A 63 -44.90 42.28 27.62
C ALA A 63 -43.44 42.72 27.35
N SER A 64 -42.51 42.40 28.26
CA SER A 64 -41.09 42.72 28.08
C SER A 64 -40.45 42.02 26.87
N LYS A 65 -40.97 40.85 26.45
CA LYS A 65 -40.52 40.18 25.22
C LYS A 65 -40.84 40.96 23.95
N ILE A 66 -41.93 41.73 23.91
CA ILE A 66 -42.35 42.53 22.72
C ILE A 66 -42.07 44.04 22.85
N GLU A 67 -41.41 44.46 23.93
CA GLU A 67 -41.02 45.85 24.17
C GLU A 67 -40.00 46.37 23.13
N GLN A 68 -39.04 45.53 22.75
CA GLN A 68 -38.10 45.85 21.67
C GLN A 68 -38.74 45.63 20.30
N ALA A 69 -38.73 46.67 19.46
CA ALA A 69 -39.31 46.64 18.11
C ALA A 69 -38.88 45.42 17.27
N LYS A 70 -37.59 45.05 17.32
CA LYS A 70 -37.05 43.86 16.65
C LYS A 70 -37.74 42.56 17.12
N ASN A 71 -37.85 42.37 18.43
CA ASN A 71 -38.50 41.20 19.01
C ASN A 71 -40.01 41.21 18.72
N LYS A 72 -40.66 42.39 18.74
CA LYS A 72 -42.06 42.56 18.37
C LYS A 72 -42.34 42.04 16.95
N VAL A 73 -41.47 42.38 15.98
CA VAL A 73 -41.51 41.83 14.61
C VAL A 73 -41.24 40.32 14.58
N HIS A 74 -40.23 39.83 15.31
CA HIS A 74 -39.95 38.39 15.40
C HIS A 74 -41.17 37.59 15.88
N TYR A 75 -41.75 37.97 17.02
CA TYR A 75 -42.93 37.28 17.55
C TYR A 75 -44.18 37.45 16.66
N ALA A 76 -44.30 38.56 15.92
CA ALA A 76 -45.41 38.77 14.98
C ALA A 76 -45.31 37.86 13.75
N LEU A 77 -44.12 37.42 13.33
CA LEU A 77 -43.97 36.41 12.28
C LEU A 77 -44.57 35.06 12.69
N PHE A 78 -44.71 34.79 13.99
CA PHE A 78 -45.32 33.56 14.51
C PHE A 78 -46.70 33.81 15.12
N TRP A 79 -47.35 34.92 14.78
CA TRP A 79 -48.69 35.26 15.25
C TRP A 79 -49.59 35.84 14.15
N PHE A 80 -50.84 36.14 14.52
CA PHE A 80 -51.87 36.62 13.61
C PHE A 80 -51.95 38.14 13.57
N LEU A 81 -52.20 38.69 12.38
CA LEU A 81 -52.40 40.11 12.09
C LEU A 81 -53.81 40.37 11.55
N ASN A 82 -54.32 41.58 11.70
CA ASN A 82 -55.49 42.05 10.94
C ASN A 82 -55.11 43.29 10.12
N SER A 83 -55.11 43.17 8.79
CA SER A 83 -54.83 44.29 7.86
C SER A 83 -56.07 44.83 7.14
N GLY A 84 -57.25 44.26 7.38
CA GLY A 84 -58.51 44.64 6.75
C GLY A 84 -59.52 43.51 6.70
N HIS A 85 -60.65 43.73 6.01
CA HIS A 85 -61.83 42.84 6.08
C HIS A 85 -61.59 41.36 5.71
N ILE A 86 -60.57 41.05 4.90
CA ILE A 86 -60.23 39.65 4.56
C ILE A 86 -59.66 38.93 5.80
N ASP A 87 -58.71 39.55 6.50
CA ASP A 87 -58.15 39.00 7.73
C ASP A 87 -59.20 38.98 8.84
N GLU A 88 -59.99 40.04 8.97
CA GLU A 88 -61.10 40.11 9.92
C GLU A 88 -62.10 38.96 9.75
N ALA A 89 -62.52 38.67 8.51
CA ALA A 89 -63.42 37.56 8.20
C ALA A 89 -62.79 36.19 8.52
N ALA A 90 -61.52 35.98 8.19
CA ALA A 90 -60.81 34.75 8.51
C ALA A 90 -60.60 34.57 10.03
N LEU A 91 -60.22 35.64 10.74
CA LEU A 91 -60.04 35.65 12.19
C LEU A 91 -61.35 35.37 12.92
N ASN A 92 -62.47 35.93 12.48
CA ASN A 92 -63.78 35.63 13.08
C ASN A 92 -64.16 34.14 12.90
N ASN A 93 -63.88 33.55 11.75
CA ASN A 93 -64.02 32.09 11.57
C ASN A 93 -63.08 31.30 12.52
N LEU A 94 -61.84 31.75 12.76
CA LEU A 94 -60.95 31.10 13.72
C LEU A 94 -61.43 31.22 15.18
N LYS A 95 -62.05 32.35 15.58
CA LYS A 95 -62.64 32.52 16.92
C LYS A 95 -63.74 31.48 17.18
N GLU A 96 -64.52 31.17 16.14
CA GLU A 96 -65.59 30.15 16.15
C GLU A 96 -65.06 28.71 15.98
N GLY A 97 -63.75 28.53 15.79
CA GLY A 97 -63.11 27.22 15.58
C GLY A 97 -63.22 26.67 14.16
N HIS A 98 -63.66 27.48 13.18
CA HIS A 98 -63.78 27.10 11.77
C HIS A 98 -62.44 27.25 11.01
N ILE A 99 -61.50 26.37 11.32
CA ILE A 99 -60.11 26.39 10.80
C ILE A 99 -60.07 26.29 9.27
N GLU A 100 -60.86 25.40 8.67
CA GLU A 100 -60.90 25.17 7.22
C GLU A 100 -61.42 26.41 6.48
N LYS A 101 -62.49 27.03 6.98
CA LYS A 101 -63.06 28.26 6.38
C LYS A 101 -62.05 29.42 6.42
N ALA A 102 -61.35 29.60 7.54
CA ALA A 102 -60.31 30.62 7.65
C ALA A 102 -59.13 30.37 6.70
N THR A 103 -58.72 29.10 6.58
CA THR A 103 -57.69 28.65 5.64
C THR A 103 -58.09 28.99 4.20
N GLU A 104 -59.30 28.61 3.77
CA GLU A 104 -59.84 28.94 2.44
C GLU A 104 -59.88 30.44 2.15
N ILE A 105 -60.24 31.28 3.13
CA ILE A 105 -60.31 32.74 2.96
C ILE A 105 -58.93 33.31 2.63
N TRP A 106 -57.88 32.88 3.34
CA TRP A 106 -56.51 33.32 3.06
C TRP A 106 -55.95 32.69 1.77
N GLU A 107 -56.24 31.42 1.48
CA GLU A 107 -55.83 30.77 0.22
C GLU A 107 -56.43 31.45 -1.02
N LYS A 108 -57.65 31.99 -0.94
CA LYS A 108 -58.27 32.78 -2.02
C LYS A 108 -57.52 34.09 -2.33
N THR A 109 -56.58 34.53 -1.48
CA THR A 109 -55.70 35.70 -1.71
C THR A 109 -54.37 35.36 -2.42
N LEU A 110 -54.07 34.07 -2.62
CA LEU A 110 -52.81 33.57 -3.15
C LEU A 110 -52.81 33.27 -4.66
N LYS A 111 -53.83 33.74 -5.40
CA LYS A 111 -54.12 33.31 -6.79
C LYS A 111 -52.92 33.32 -7.75
N ASP A 112 -52.02 34.31 -7.62
CA ASP A 112 -50.83 34.45 -8.48
C ASP A 112 -49.51 34.09 -7.75
N SER A 113 -49.57 33.58 -6.52
CA SER A 113 -48.43 33.30 -5.62
C SER A 113 -47.49 34.49 -5.33
N THR A 114 -47.84 35.70 -5.78
CA THR A 114 -47.07 36.93 -5.54
C THR A 114 -47.42 37.55 -4.19
N VAL A 115 -46.39 37.96 -3.44
CA VAL A 115 -46.57 38.69 -2.18
C VAL A 115 -46.68 40.18 -2.50
N THR A 116 -47.74 40.80 -2.01
CA THR A 116 -48.06 42.21 -2.24
C THR A 116 -48.49 42.90 -0.96
N VAL A 117 -48.53 44.22 -0.96
CA VAL A 117 -49.07 45.02 0.15
C VAL A 117 -50.54 44.73 0.49
N LYS A 118 -51.28 44.01 -0.38
CA LYS A 118 -52.69 43.65 -0.19
C LYS A 118 -52.91 42.26 0.42
N ASN A 119 -51.91 41.37 0.40
CA ASN A 119 -52.05 39.99 0.87
C ASN A 119 -50.93 39.53 1.83
N PHE A 120 -49.96 40.39 2.17
CA PHE A 120 -48.86 40.02 3.08
C PHE A 120 -49.33 39.50 4.44
N ALA A 121 -50.41 40.08 5.00
CA ALA A 121 -50.97 39.67 6.27
C ALA A 121 -51.67 38.31 6.16
N ALA A 122 -52.50 38.11 5.13
CA ALA A 122 -53.10 36.82 4.81
C ALA A 122 -52.06 35.70 4.63
N ILE A 123 -50.95 36.00 3.95
CA ILE A 123 -49.81 35.07 3.75
C ILE A 123 -49.12 34.76 5.08
N SER A 124 -48.87 35.78 5.92
CA SER A 124 -48.31 35.55 7.26
C SER A 124 -49.26 34.69 8.09
N ASN A 125 -50.54 35.04 8.13
CA ASN A 125 -51.58 34.38 8.91
C ASN A 125 -51.76 32.91 8.51
N LEU A 126 -51.88 32.62 7.21
CA LEU A 126 -51.97 31.26 6.68
C LEU A 126 -50.73 30.43 7.03
N SER A 127 -49.54 30.99 6.81
CA SER A 127 -48.28 30.33 7.19
C SER A 127 -48.20 30.06 8.69
N THR A 128 -48.61 31.01 9.55
CA THR A 128 -48.66 30.83 11.01
C THR A 128 -49.66 29.74 11.40
N LEU A 129 -50.86 29.71 10.80
CA LEU A 129 -51.88 28.70 11.05
C LEU A 129 -51.37 27.30 10.65
N GLN A 130 -50.90 27.14 9.42
CA GLN A 130 -50.38 25.87 8.91
C GLN A 130 -49.19 25.36 9.74
N LEU A 131 -48.23 26.23 10.07
CA LEU A 131 -47.08 25.90 10.91
C LEU A 131 -47.49 25.47 12.33
N GLY A 132 -48.55 26.08 12.86
CA GLY A 132 -49.17 25.64 14.11
C GLY A 132 -49.78 24.24 13.98
N ILE A 133 -50.57 23.99 12.93
CA ILE A 133 -51.28 22.70 12.72
C ILE A 133 -50.27 21.56 12.65
N VAL A 134 -49.22 21.69 11.82
CA VAL A 134 -48.21 20.63 11.65
C VAL A 134 -47.32 20.41 12.88
N THR A 135 -47.35 21.33 13.85
CA THR A 135 -46.62 21.18 15.12
C THR A 135 -47.53 20.93 16.32
N TYR A 136 -48.78 20.54 16.08
CA TYR A 136 -49.79 20.24 17.09
C TYR A 136 -50.17 18.74 17.11
N ASN A 137 -50.44 18.21 18.31
CA ASN A 137 -50.99 16.87 18.57
C ASN A 137 -50.35 15.65 17.85
N GLY A 138 -49.06 15.73 17.48
CA GLY A 138 -48.28 14.57 17.03
C GLY A 138 -48.49 14.14 15.57
N SER A 139 -49.35 14.84 14.81
CA SER A 139 -49.53 14.66 13.36
C SER A 139 -48.61 15.61 12.59
N PHE A 140 -47.32 15.29 12.48
CA PHE A 140 -46.39 16.10 11.70
C PHE A 140 -46.51 15.81 10.20
N ASP A 141 -46.84 16.83 9.41
CA ASP A 141 -46.96 16.77 7.94
C ASP A 141 -45.77 17.55 7.31
N PRO A 142 -44.78 16.85 6.71
CA PRO A 142 -43.60 17.49 6.13
C PRO A 142 -43.89 18.38 4.92
N GLU A 143 -44.96 18.10 4.16
CA GLU A 143 -45.30 18.87 2.95
C GLU A 143 -45.95 20.19 3.34
N LYS A 144 -46.94 20.16 4.24
CA LYS A 144 -47.54 21.37 4.82
C LYS A 144 -46.53 22.18 5.62
N PHE A 145 -45.62 21.53 6.34
CA PHE A 145 -44.49 22.22 6.98
C PHE A 145 -43.68 22.99 5.94
N THR A 146 -43.21 22.32 4.89
CA THR A 146 -42.39 22.94 3.83
C THR A 146 -43.12 24.10 3.16
N ALA A 147 -44.38 23.94 2.79
CA ALA A 147 -45.21 25.00 2.20
C ALA A 147 -45.37 26.21 3.14
N SER A 148 -45.58 25.98 4.44
CA SER A 148 -45.71 27.05 5.43
C SER A 148 -44.40 27.83 5.64
N ILE A 149 -43.24 27.17 5.56
CA ILE A 149 -41.92 27.82 5.54
C ILE A 149 -41.76 28.65 4.27
N GLU A 150 -42.04 28.08 3.09
CA GLU A 150 -41.94 28.79 1.82
C GLU A 150 -42.79 30.06 1.79
N LEU A 151 -44.03 30.02 2.28
CA LEU A 151 -44.91 31.19 2.36
C LEU A 151 -44.28 32.31 3.21
N LYS A 152 -43.70 31.98 4.37
CA LYS A 152 -43.04 32.98 5.23
C LYS A 152 -41.74 33.50 4.61
N CYS A 153 -40.95 32.62 4.00
CA CYS A 153 -39.73 33.01 3.28
C CYS A 153 -40.05 33.94 2.09
N LYS A 154 -41.07 33.62 1.29
CA LYS A 154 -41.58 34.50 0.21
C LYS A 154 -42.01 35.86 0.76
N LEU A 155 -42.71 35.90 1.90
CA LEU A 155 -43.06 37.16 2.58
C LEU A 155 -41.83 37.97 2.97
N ILE A 156 -40.90 37.40 3.74
CA ILE A 156 -39.73 38.11 4.28
C ILE A 156 -38.79 38.60 3.15
N MET A 157 -38.69 37.85 2.05
CA MET A 157 -37.91 38.22 0.87
C MET A 157 -38.55 39.35 0.03
N SER A 158 -39.88 39.45 0.03
CA SER A 158 -40.63 40.42 -0.79
C SER A 158 -40.47 41.88 -0.31
N GLU A 159 -40.82 42.83 -1.18
CA GLU A 159 -40.91 44.25 -0.81
C GLU A 159 -42.01 44.52 0.23
N ALA A 160 -43.08 43.71 0.22
CA ALA A 160 -44.16 43.78 1.20
C ALA A 160 -43.74 43.40 2.64
N CYS A 161 -42.53 42.85 2.82
CA CYS A 161 -41.89 42.71 4.13
C CYS A 161 -41.77 44.07 4.86
N ASN A 162 -41.51 45.15 4.13
CA ASN A 162 -41.48 46.50 4.73
C ASN A 162 -42.88 46.88 5.26
N SER A 163 -43.95 46.59 4.52
CA SER A 163 -45.33 46.83 4.98
C SER A 163 -45.69 45.99 6.20
N PHE A 164 -45.22 44.74 6.27
CA PHE A 164 -45.35 43.90 7.45
C PHE A 164 -44.66 44.52 8.67
N ILE A 165 -43.43 44.99 8.53
CA ILE A 165 -42.68 45.65 9.60
C ILE A 165 -43.43 46.91 10.07
N THR A 166 -43.76 47.83 9.15
CA THR A 166 -44.51 49.06 9.48
C THR A 166 -45.84 48.77 10.16
N MET A 167 -46.55 47.72 9.77
CA MET A 167 -47.82 47.31 10.40
C MET A 167 -47.63 46.88 11.87
N VAL A 168 -46.48 46.32 12.24
CA VAL A 168 -46.22 45.77 13.59
C VAL A 168 -45.58 46.78 14.55
N ILE A 169 -44.70 47.66 14.05
CA ILE A 169 -43.93 48.61 14.88
C ILE A 169 -44.12 50.10 14.53
N GLY A 170 -44.91 50.41 13.49
CA GLY A 170 -45.09 51.78 13.00
C GLY A 170 -44.00 52.23 12.03
N GLU A 171 -44.13 53.47 11.55
CA GLU A 171 -43.17 54.10 10.63
C GLU A 171 -41.89 54.55 11.37
N GLY A 172 -40.82 54.78 10.60
CA GLY A 172 -39.54 55.30 11.11
C GLY A 172 -38.53 54.25 11.59
N PHE A 173 -38.93 52.98 11.69
CA PHE A 173 -38.03 51.87 12.03
C PHE A 173 -37.66 51.03 10.81
N SER A 174 -36.40 50.61 10.72
CA SER A 174 -35.93 49.64 9.73
C SER A 174 -35.23 48.46 10.41
N ILE A 175 -35.46 47.26 9.89
CA ILE A 175 -34.83 46.02 10.37
C ILE A 175 -34.23 45.32 9.16
N ASN A 176 -32.99 44.85 9.29
CA ASN A 176 -32.30 44.12 8.24
C ASN A 176 -32.99 42.77 7.95
N ARG A 177 -33.32 42.50 6.67
CA ARG A 177 -34.05 41.27 6.27
C ARG A 177 -33.25 39.98 6.52
N ASP A 178 -31.93 40.00 6.39
CA ASP A 178 -31.09 38.83 6.68
C ASP A 178 -31.09 38.49 8.17
N THR A 179 -31.16 39.50 9.05
CA THR A 179 -31.37 39.28 10.48
C THR A 179 -32.70 38.59 10.73
N ILE A 180 -33.79 39.07 10.11
CA ILE A 180 -35.12 38.47 10.23
C ILE A 180 -35.13 37.02 9.71
N LEU A 181 -34.50 36.75 8.56
CA LEU A 181 -34.40 35.39 8.00
C LEU A 181 -33.60 34.44 8.88
N LYS A 182 -32.51 34.89 9.51
CA LYS A 182 -31.69 34.07 10.44
C LYS A 182 -32.48 33.74 11.70
N GLU A 183 -33.16 34.72 12.29
CA GLU A 183 -33.96 34.54 13.51
C GLU A 183 -35.20 33.69 13.27
N PHE A 184 -35.87 33.88 12.13
CA PHE A 184 -36.93 32.99 11.67
C PHE A 184 -36.41 31.55 11.52
N ALA A 185 -35.27 31.33 10.85
CA ALA A 185 -34.70 29.99 10.68
C ALA A 185 -34.32 29.34 12.03
N ASP A 186 -33.72 30.09 12.96
CA ASP A 186 -33.37 29.61 14.30
C ASP A 186 -34.62 29.20 15.11
N GLU A 187 -35.68 30.00 15.08
CA GLU A 187 -36.94 29.68 15.76
C GLU A 187 -37.62 28.46 15.15
N ILE A 188 -37.61 28.32 13.82
CA ILE A 188 -38.07 27.11 13.12
C ILE A 188 -37.27 25.88 13.56
N MET A 189 -35.94 25.97 13.70
CA MET A 189 -35.11 24.86 14.20
C MET A 189 -35.49 24.45 15.63
N GLN A 190 -35.82 25.41 16.51
CA GLN A 190 -36.31 25.10 17.87
C GLN A 190 -37.71 24.47 17.85
N LEU A 191 -38.59 24.95 16.97
CA LEU A 191 -39.96 24.46 16.79
C LEU A 191 -39.98 22.99 16.33
N ILE A 192 -39.16 22.64 15.34
CA ILE A 192 -39.12 21.28 14.75
C ILE A 192 -38.31 20.27 15.55
N LYS A 193 -37.51 20.70 16.54
CA LYS A 193 -36.59 19.85 17.31
C LYS A 193 -37.22 18.57 17.90
N PRO A 194 -38.49 18.55 18.37
CA PRO A 194 -39.14 17.31 18.83
C PRO A 194 -39.42 16.29 17.71
N TYR A 195 -39.56 16.76 16.47
CA TYR A 195 -39.98 15.99 15.30
C TYR A 195 -38.82 15.57 14.39
N LEU A 196 -37.65 16.20 14.53
CA LEU A 196 -36.48 15.94 13.70
C LEU A 196 -35.97 14.49 13.86
N ASN A 197 -35.83 13.79 12.73
CA ASN A 197 -35.38 12.41 12.62
C ASN A 197 -36.18 11.41 13.50
N LYS A 198 -37.49 11.62 13.64
CA LYS A 198 -38.44 10.67 14.26
C LYS A 198 -39.17 9.84 13.21
N THR A 199 -39.69 8.68 13.59
CA THR A 199 -40.34 7.70 12.70
C THR A 199 -41.48 8.30 11.86
N ASN A 200 -42.27 9.20 12.47
CA ASN A 200 -43.35 9.96 11.82
C ASN A 200 -43.07 11.47 11.86
N GLY A 201 -41.82 11.87 11.59
CA GLY A 201 -41.35 13.25 11.74
C GLY A 201 -40.63 13.80 10.51
N LEU A 202 -39.88 14.88 10.69
CA LEU A 202 -39.15 15.57 9.63
C LEU A 202 -37.75 14.96 9.45
N LYS A 203 -37.37 14.56 8.23
CA LYS A 203 -35.97 14.23 7.92
C LYS A 203 -35.16 15.52 7.80
N LEU A 204 -33.90 15.52 8.25
CA LEU A 204 -33.05 16.71 8.15
C LEU A 204 -32.91 17.25 6.71
N SER A 205 -32.86 16.37 5.70
CA SER A 205 -32.82 16.81 4.30
C SER A 205 -34.09 17.57 3.87
N GLN A 206 -35.26 17.21 4.39
CA GLN A 206 -36.50 17.95 4.16
C GLN A 206 -36.47 19.32 4.85
N LEU A 207 -35.94 19.41 6.08
CA LEU A 207 -35.75 20.69 6.77
C LEU A 207 -34.86 21.64 5.96
N ILE A 208 -33.71 21.15 5.47
CA ILE A 208 -32.76 21.95 4.69
C ILE A 208 -33.39 22.35 3.34
N ASN A 209 -34.13 21.45 2.70
CA ASN A 209 -34.84 21.74 1.46
C ASN A 209 -35.96 22.78 1.63
N ALA A 210 -36.61 22.87 2.80
CA ALA A 210 -37.60 23.92 3.07
C ALA A 210 -37.03 25.35 3.05
N PHE A 211 -35.71 25.49 3.20
CA PHE A 211 -34.99 26.77 3.06
C PHE A 211 -34.27 26.89 1.69
N SER A 212 -34.47 25.97 0.75
CA SER A 212 -33.72 25.92 -0.52
C SER A 212 -33.96 27.12 -1.44
N SER A 213 -35.06 27.85 -1.28
CA SER A 213 -35.41 29.06 -2.03
C SER A 213 -34.75 30.34 -1.52
N LEU A 214 -34.05 30.30 -0.37
CA LEU A 214 -33.40 31.47 0.23
C LEU A 214 -32.04 31.83 -0.41
N PRO A 215 -31.54 33.07 -0.18
CA PRO A 215 -30.18 33.47 -0.56
C PRO A 215 -29.09 32.52 -0.04
N ASN A 216 -27.98 32.42 -0.78
CA ASN A 216 -26.88 31.51 -0.49
C ASN A 216 -26.33 31.65 0.93
N GLU A 217 -26.30 32.88 1.44
CA GLU A 217 -25.78 33.27 2.74
C GLU A 217 -26.63 32.68 3.86
N ILE A 218 -27.96 32.69 3.69
CA ILE A 218 -28.91 32.11 4.64
C ILE A 218 -28.94 30.58 4.52
N ARG A 219 -28.88 30.03 3.30
CA ARG A 219 -28.79 28.57 3.10
C ARG A 219 -27.53 27.98 3.75
N LYS A 220 -26.40 28.67 3.64
CA LYS A 220 -25.15 28.32 4.37
C LYS A 220 -25.34 28.44 5.88
N TYR A 221 -25.95 29.51 6.39
CA TYR A 221 -26.25 29.66 7.82
C TYR A 221 -27.07 28.48 8.36
N VAL A 222 -28.13 28.08 7.65
CA VAL A 222 -28.99 26.93 8.00
C VAL A 222 -28.21 25.62 7.94
N SER A 223 -27.40 25.40 6.91
CA SER A 223 -26.63 24.15 6.75
C SER A 223 -25.57 23.98 7.85
N ASN A 224 -24.79 25.04 8.13
CA ASN A 224 -23.68 25.02 9.09
C ASN A 224 -24.12 24.61 10.51
N LYS A 225 -25.32 25.05 10.93
CA LYS A 225 -25.93 24.67 12.23
C LYS A 225 -26.00 23.16 12.47
N PHE A 226 -25.99 22.35 11.40
CA PHE A 226 -25.97 20.90 11.46
C PHE A 226 -24.62 20.29 11.06
N THR A 227 -23.85 20.93 10.18
CA THR A 227 -22.61 20.36 9.63
C THR A 227 -21.34 20.72 10.40
N ASP A 228 -21.34 21.80 11.20
CA ASP A 228 -20.12 22.25 11.91
C ASP A 228 -19.60 21.18 12.90
N ARG A 229 -20.51 20.53 13.65
CA ARG A 229 -20.12 19.46 14.60
C ARG A 229 -19.50 18.23 13.92
N PRO A 230 -20.15 17.58 12.93
CA PRO A 230 -19.56 16.42 12.25
C PRO A 230 -18.29 16.80 11.46
N LEU A 231 -18.24 17.98 10.84
CA LEU A 231 -17.01 18.49 10.19
C LEU A 231 -15.86 18.58 11.20
N ASN A 232 -16.08 19.28 12.32
CA ASN A 232 -15.08 19.45 13.38
C ASN A 232 -14.66 18.11 13.99
N ASN A 233 -15.56 17.13 14.12
CA ASN A 233 -15.14 15.79 14.58
C ASN A 233 -14.20 15.13 13.57
N ILE A 234 -14.53 15.12 12.27
CA ILE A 234 -13.65 14.53 11.25
C ILE A 234 -12.28 15.21 11.22
N GLU A 235 -12.23 16.55 11.25
CA GLU A 235 -10.96 17.29 11.26
C GLU A 235 -10.13 17.01 12.53
N ASN A 236 -10.77 16.91 13.70
CA ASN A 236 -10.08 16.52 14.94
C ASN A 236 -9.60 15.06 14.95
N GLN A 237 -10.35 14.12 14.33
CA GLN A 237 -9.90 12.73 14.20
C GLN A 237 -8.71 12.62 13.25
N ILE A 238 -8.70 13.37 12.14
CA ILE A 238 -7.57 13.46 11.20
C ILE A 238 -6.31 13.95 11.92
N GLU A 239 -6.36 15.08 12.64
CA GLU A 239 -5.14 15.62 13.29
C GLU A 239 -4.64 14.72 14.43
N LYS A 240 -5.54 14.09 15.19
CA LYS A 240 -5.16 13.06 16.19
C LYS A 240 -4.49 11.84 15.55
N THR A 241 -5.02 11.37 14.43
CA THR A 241 -4.47 10.21 13.71
C THR A 241 -3.08 10.52 13.18
N LYS A 242 -2.93 11.69 12.56
CA LYS A 242 -1.66 12.21 12.07
C LYS A 242 -0.62 12.31 13.20
N GLN A 243 -0.99 12.86 14.36
CA GLN A 243 -0.10 12.90 15.52
C GLN A 243 0.30 11.48 15.98
N LYS A 244 -0.66 10.57 16.19
CA LYS A 244 -0.38 9.18 16.56
C LYS A 244 0.57 8.48 15.56
N ARG A 245 0.36 8.69 14.26
CA ARG A 245 1.16 8.12 13.17
C ARG A 245 2.59 8.67 13.16
N ASP A 246 2.72 9.99 13.33
CA ASP A 246 4.03 10.67 13.40
C ASP A 246 4.82 10.25 14.67
N ASP A 247 4.13 10.00 15.79
CA ASP A 247 4.72 9.55 17.05
C ASP A 247 5.07 8.03 17.04
N ASN A 248 4.25 7.18 16.42
CA ASN A 248 4.38 5.71 16.49
C ASN A 248 3.95 5.00 15.17
N PRO A 249 4.78 5.01 14.11
CA PRO A 249 4.38 4.57 12.76
C PRO A 249 4.18 3.06 12.59
N ASN A 250 4.61 2.23 13.55
CA ASN A 250 4.38 0.77 13.54
C ASN A 250 2.88 0.42 13.71
N ASP A 251 2.13 1.20 14.47
CA ASP A 251 0.69 0.97 14.71
C ASP A 251 -0.19 1.84 13.81
N ALA A 252 0.40 2.50 12.80
CA ALA A 252 -0.30 3.39 11.88
C ALA A 252 -1.46 2.71 11.15
N GLU A 253 -1.38 1.40 10.93
CA GLU A 253 -2.44 0.58 10.35
C GLU A 253 -3.74 0.67 11.18
N GLU A 254 -3.64 0.39 12.48
CA GLU A 254 -4.75 0.46 13.43
C GLU A 254 -5.31 1.89 13.54
N TYR A 255 -4.44 2.91 13.48
CA TYR A 255 -4.86 4.31 13.55
C TYR A 255 -5.67 4.71 12.30
N GLY A 256 -5.31 4.22 11.12
CA GLY A 256 -6.08 4.41 9.89
C GLY A 256 -7.44 3.70 9.91
N GLU A 257 -7.50 2.48 10.48
CA GLU A 257 -8.75 1.77 10.73
C GLU A 257 -9.67 2.53 11.71
N GLU A 258 -9.11 2.98 12.82
CA GLU A 258 -9.82 3.78 13.82
C GLU A 258 -10.35 5.09 13.20
N LEU A 259 -9.53 5.80 12.43
CA LEU A 259 -9.93 7.03 11.75
C LEU A 259 -11.13 6.80 10.83
N ASN A 260 -11.08 5.76 9.99
CA ASN A 260 -12.20 5.40 9.11
C ASN A 260 -13.47 5.05 9.91
N ARG A 261 -13.34 4.25 10.98
CA ARG A 261 -14.47 3.84 11.83
C ARG A 261 -15.12 5.05 12.52
N ASN A 262 -14.31 5.92 13.12
CA ASN A 262 -14.75 7.06 13.92
C ASN A 262 -15.31 8.24 13.09
N THR A 263 -15.13 8.24 11.76
CA THR A 263 -15.58 9.31 10.86
C THR A 263 -16.68 8.90 9.87
N LYS A 264 -16.94 7.60 9.72
CA LYS A 264 -17.88 7.04 8.73
C LYS A 264 -19.30 7.62 8.80
N GLU A 265 -19.87 7.74 10.00
CA GLU A 265 -21.24 8.24 10.18
C GLU A 265 -21.35 9.74 9.89
N ASP A 266 -20.40 10.54 10.41
CA ASP A 266 -20.32 11.97 10.15
C ASP A 266 -20.10 12.27 8.67
N LEU A 267 -19.24 11.50 7.99
CA LEU A 267 -19.00 11.68 6.56
C LEU A 267 -20.26 11.34 5.74
N ALA A 268 -20.97 10.25 6.08
CA ALA A 268 -22.23 9.89 5.44
C ALA A 268 -23.31 10.96 5.68
N PHE A 269 -23.35 11.56 6.87
CA PHE A 269 -24.22 12.67 7.20
C PHE A 269 -23.91 13.92 6.35
N LEU A 270 -22.64 14.34 6.29
CA LEU A 270 -22.21 15.47 5.45
C LEU A 270 -22.52 15.23 3.97
N LYS A 271 -22.36 14.00 3.47
CA LYS A 271 -22.74 13.61 2.09
C LYS A 271 -24.22 13.83 1.82
N ASN A 272 -25.07 13.49 2.77
CA ASN A 272 -26.53 13.63 2.66
C ASN A 272 -27.00 15.09 2.74
N VAL A 273 -26.27 15.95 3.46
CA VAL A 273 -26.60 17.37 3.62
C VAL A 273 -26.07 18.22 2.45
N TRP A 274 -24.81 18.04 2.06
CA TRP A 274 -24.17 18.86 1.03
C TRP A 274 -24.26 18.27 -0.38
N GLY A 275 -24.45 16.96 -0.50
CA GLY A 275 -24.35 16.24 -1.77
C GLY A 275 -22.91 15.89 -2.15
N ALA A 276 -22.74 14.77 -2.85
CA ALA A 276 -21.41 14.23 -3.17
C ALA A 276 -20.53 15.16 -4.04
N ASN A 277 -21.12 16.06 -4.82
CA ASN A 277 -20.39 16.95 -5.73
C ASN A 277 -20.05 18.32 -5.09
N ASN A 278 -20.40 18.54 -3.82
CA ASN A 278 -20.10 19.78 -3.13
C ASN A 278 -18.59 19.93 -2.84
N VAL A 279 -18.04 21.13 -3.05
CA VAL A 279 -16.62 21.43 -2.86
C VAL A 279 -16.15 21.16 -1.43
N GLN A 280 -16.90 21.57 -0.39
CA GLN A 280 -16.54 21.33 1.00
C GLN A 280 -16.59 19.84 1.35
N TYR A 281 -17.60 19.11 0.84
CA TYR A 281 -17.67 17.66 0.97
C TYR A 281 -16.46 16.96 0.32
N GLN A 282 -16.11 17.34 -0.92
CA GLN A 282 -14.96 16.79 -1.63
C GLN A 282 -13.63 17.13 -0.95
N MET A 283 -13.49 18.31 -0.35
CA MET A 283 -12.32 18.68 0.44
C MET A 283 -12.15 17.77 1.68
N ILE A 284 -13.20 17.56 2.48
CA ILE A 284 -13.08 16.72 3.68
C ILE A 284 -12.90 15.23 3.35
N VAL A 285 -13.55 14.73 2.30
CA VAL A 285 -13.32 13.40 1.72
C VAL A 285 -11.84 13.22 1.33
N ASN A 286 -11.27 14.19 0.61
CA ASN A 286 -9.89 14.10 0.15
C ASN A 286 -8.88 14.24 1.30
N LYS A 287 -9.13 15.08 2.32
CA LYS A 287 -8.32 15.12 3.55
C LYS A 287 -8.31 13.76 4.25
N LEU A 288 -9.50 13.20 4.51
CA LEU A 288 -9.67 11.94 5.24
C LEU A 288 -9.03 10.75 4.51
N ALA A 289 -9.31 10.60 3.21
CA ALA A 289 -8.74 9.51 2.41
C ALA A 289 -7.22 9.62 2.26
N ASN A 290 -6.67 10.84 2.17
CA ASN A 290 -5.23 11.03 2.12
C ASN A 290 -4.55 10.67 3.46
N GLU A 291 -5.15 11.00 4.60
CA GLU A 291 -4.61 10.62 5.92
C GLU A 291 -4.59 9.10 6.12
N ILE A 292 -5.66 8.40 5.74
CA ILE A 292 -5.72 6.92 5.78
C ILE A 292 -4.71 6.30 4.81
N LEU A 293 -4.46 6.91 3.65
CA LEU A 293 -3.37 6.50 2.76
C LEU A 293 -1.99 6.68 3.41
N GLN A 294 -1.73 7.80 4.09
CA GLN A 294 -0.43 8.01 4.78
C GLN A 294 -0.21 6.96 5.87
N CYS A 295 -1.24 6.64 6.64
CA CYS A 295 -1.19 5.56 7.62
C CYS A 295 -0.74 4.22 7.01
N ALA A 296 -1.28 3.85 5.84
CA ALA A 296 -0.88 2.64 5.12
C ALA A 296 0.56 2.70 4.56
N ILE A 297 1.00 3.88 4.10
CA ILE A 297 2.36 4.09 3.58
C ILE A 297 3.40 4.00 4.70
N ASP A 298 3.18 4.69 5.82
CA ASP A 298 4.15 4.76 6.92
C ASP A 298 4.27 3.40 7.63
N PHE A 299 3.15 2.70 7.82
CA PHE A 299 3.11 1.30 8.27
C PHE A 299 3.93 0.38 7.34
N PHE A 300 3.67 0.45 6.03
CA PHE A 300 4.39 -0.36 5.06
C PHE A 300 5.89 -0.06 5.08
N ILE A 301 6.29 1.21 5.12
CA ILE A 301 7.71 1.62 5.17
C ILE A 301 8.39 1.09 6.43
N HIS A 302 7.72 1.14 7.59
CA HIS A 302 8.27 0.64 8.86
C HIS A 302 8.61 -0.85 8.79
N TYR A 303 7.74 -1.65 8.17
CA TYR A 303 7.88 -3.12 8.13
C TYR A 303 8.43 -3.70 6.83
N ARG A 304 8.59 -2.93 5.75
CA ARG A 304 8.99 -3.42 4.41
C ARG A 304 10.25 -4.30 4.43
N ASP A 305 11.23 -3.91 5.25
CA ASP A 305 12.54 -4.56 5.33
C ASP A 305 12.64 -5.54 6.52
N ASN A 306 11.51 -5.81 7.20
CA ASN A 306 11.41 -6.83 8.24
C ASN A 306 11.47 -8.24 7.62
N ILE A 307 12.09 -9.18 8.33
CA ILE A 307 12.32 -10.56 7.85
C ILE A 307 11.18 -11.51 8.30
N GLU A 308 10.52 -11.19 9.41
CA GLU A 308 9.53 -12.05 10.07
C GLU A 308 8.09 -11.62 9.77
N TYR A 309 7.87 -10.32 9.53
CA TYR A 309 6.57 -9.73 9.24
C TYR A 309 6.49 -9.14 7.83
N ASP A 310 5.40 -9.42 7.13
CA ASP A 310 5.12 -8.98 5.76
C ASP A 310 3.91 -8.02 5.80
N PRO A 311 4.10 -6.71 5.60
CA PRO A 311 3.04 -5.71 5.78
C PRO A 311 2.14 -5.51 4.55
N GLY A 312 2.32 -6.30 3.48
CA GLY A 312 1.74 -5.98 2.17
C GLY A 312 0.21 -6.05 2.16
N ASP A 313 -0.35 -7.14 2.67
CA ASP A 313 -1.78 -7.42 2.62
C ASP A 313 -2.59 -6.42 3.48
N GLU A 314 -2.09 -6.08 4.66
CA GLU A 314 -2.65 -5.09 5.60
C GLU A 314 -2.54 -3.66 5.04
N ALA A 315 -1.38 -3.25 4.53
CA ALA A 315 -1.23 -1.95 3.88
C ALA A 315 -2.18 -1.82 2.67
N LEU A 316 -2.31 -2.86 1.84
CA LEU A 316 -3.23 -2.88 0.72
C LEU A 316 -4.70 -2.81 1.16
N ARG A 317 -5.07 -3.47 2.26
CA ARG A 317 -6.41 -3.38 2.87
C ARG A 317 -6.72 -1.93 3.24
N LEU A 318 -5.80 -1.24 3.91
CA LEU A 318 -6.00 0.14 4.34
C LEU A 318 -6.02 1.13 3.18
N MET A 319 -5.21 0.92 2.13
CA MET A 319 -5.30 1.69 0.88
C MET A 319 -6.65 1.48 0.16
N LYS A 320 -7.21 0.26 0.18
CA LYS A 320 -8.55 -0.02 -0.34
C LYS A 320 -9.66 0.65 0.50
N ILE A 321 -9.47 0.78 1.82
CA ILE A 321 -10.36 1.59 2.68
C ILE A 321 -10.30 3.07 2.27
N ALA A 322 -9.10 3.67 2.17
CA ALA A 322 -8.92 5.04 1.66
C ALA A 322 -9.58 5.24 0.29
N ARG A 323 -9.51 4.23 -0.59
CA ARG A 323 -10.15 4.25 -1.91
C ARG A 323 -11.68 4.24 -1.83
N SER A 324 -12.26 3.47 -0.92
CA SER A 324 -13.71 3.30 -0.75
C SER A 324 -14.43 4.58 -0.33
N ILE A 325 -13.73 5.48 0.37
CA ILE A 325 -14.20 6.83 0.76
C ILE A 325 -14.52 7.72 -0.46
N SER A 326 -14.19 7.26 -1.66
CA SER A 326 -14.47 7.91 -2.95
C SER A 326 -13.80 9.28 -3.13
N PRO A 327 -12.48 9.40 -2.89
CA PRO A 327 -11.72 10.61 -3.18
C PRO A 327 -11.67 10.93 -4.68
N THR A 328 -11.28 12.16 -4.99
CA THR A 328 -11.24 12.73 -6.34
C THR A 328 -9.89 13.41 -6.63
N GLY A 329 -9.67 13.78 -7.89
CA GLY A 329 -8.47 14.50 -8.32
C GLY A 329 -7.17 13.77 -7.96
N GLN A 330 -6.18 14.52 -7.47
CA GLN A 330 -4.84 14.03 -7.17
C GLN A 330 -4.82 12.96 -6.07
N VAL A 331 -5.66 13.07 -5.03
CA VAL A 331 -5.70 12.08 -3.93
C VAL A 331 -6.17 10.72 -4.45
N LYS A 332 -7.16 10.70 -5.35
CA LYS A 332 -7.57 9.47 -6.05
C LYS A 332 -6.40 8.84 -6.81
N SER A 333 -5.73 9.60 -7.67
CA SER A 333 -4.63 9.07 -8.49
C SER A 333 -3.49 8.53 -7.63
N ARG A 334 -3.14 9.24 -6.54
CA ARG A 334 -2.13 8.81 -5.58
C ARG A 334 -2.49 7.50 -4.90
N ILE A 335 -3.75 7.30 -4.50
CA ILE A 335 -4.22 6.04 -3.92
C ILE A 335 -4.19 4.91 -4.97
N ASP A 336 -4.68 5.16 -6.20
CA ASP A 336 -4.67 4.18 -7.29
C ASP A 336 -3.23 3.72 -7.63
N GLU A 337 -2.27 4.65 -7.68
CA GLU A 337 -0.84 4.36 -7.90
C GLU A 337 -0.23 3.53 -6.77
N ASN A 338 -0.46 3.91 -5.50
CA ASN A 338 0.06 3.18 -4.35
C ASN A 338 -0.54 1.77 -4.23
N ILE A 339 -1.84 1.61 -4.54
CA ILE A 339 -2.48 0.29 -4.67
C ILE A 339 -1.76 -0.56 -5.73
N GLY A 340 -1.44 0.00 -6.90
CA GLY A 340 -0.70 -0.71 -7.95
C GLY A 340 0.71 -1.13 -7.50
N ASN A 341 1.45 -0.23 -6.85
CA ASN A 341 2.79 -0.50 -6.35
C ASN A 341 2.81 -1.59 -5.26
N ILE A 342 1.88 -1.53 -4.30
CA ILE A 342 1.76 -2.55 -3.25
C ILE A 342 1.26 -3.88 -3.81
N GLN A 343 0.32 -3.88 -4.78
CA GLN A 343 -0.12 -5.12 -5.43
C GLN A 343 1.04 -5.81 -6.16
N HIS A 344 1.84 -5.08 -6.93
CA HIS A 344 3.05 -5.65 -7.56
C HIS A 344 4.04 -6.18 -6.51
N TRP A 345 4.19 -5.49 -5.38
CA TRP A 345 5.01 -5.99 -4.27
C TRP A 345 4.44 -7.29 -3.68
N ILE A 346 3.12 -7.41 -3.47
CA ILE A 346 2.50 -8.67 -2.99
C ILE A 346 2.68 -9.79 -4.03
N ASP A 347 2.47 -9.50 -5.31
CA ASP A 347 2.56 -10.49 -6.39
C ASP A 347 4.00 -11.06 -6.53
N ASP A 348 5.02 -10.25 -6.23
CA ASP A 348 6.44 -10.65 -6.20
C ASP A 348 6.88 -11.37 -4.91
N LYS A 349 6.00 -11.52 -3.91
CA LYS A 349 6.26 -12.25 -2.63
C LYS A 349 6.89 -13.64 -2.84
N PRO A 350 6.46 -14.48 -3.81
CA PRO A 350 7.12 -15.77 -4.07
C PRO A 350 8.58 -15.64 -4.49
N HIS A 351 8.95 -14.61 -5.24
CA HIS A 351 10.35 -14.35 -5.60
C HIS A 351 11.15 -13.87 -4.41
N ARG A 352 10.68 -12.89 -3.63
CA ARG A 352 11.39 -12.43 -2.42
C ARG A 352 11.65 -13.58 -1.44
N ILE A 353 10.67 -14.46 -1.24
CA ILE A 353 10.84 -15.66 -0.41
C ILE A 353 11.91 -16.61 -0.99
N LYS A 354 11.97 -16.81 -2.32
CA LYS A 354 13.05 -17.58 -2.97
C LYS A 354 14.42 -16.91 -2.79
N PHE A 355 14.53 -15.61 -3.04
CA PHE A 355 15.78 -14.83 -2.88
C PHE A 355 16.31 -14.91 -1.45
N ASN A 356 15.44 -14.69 -0.44
CA ASN A 356 15.83 -14.74 0.96
C ASN A 356 16.35 -16.12 1.40
N LYS A 357 15.81 -17.22 0.86
CA LYS A 357 16.27 -18.59 1.16
C LYS A 357 17.71 -18.90 0.72
N VAL A 358 18.27 -18.13 -0.23
CA VAL A 358 19.63 -18.31 -0.76
C VAL A 358 20.44 -17.01 -0.72
N LYS A 359 20.07 -16.07 0.16
CA LYS A 359 20.67 -14.74 0.23
C LYS A 359 22.19 -14.79 0.46
N ASN A 360 22.63 -15.67 1.35
CA ASN A 360 24.06 -15.83 1.69
C ASN A 360 24.88 -16.34 0.48
N GLU A 361 24.32 -17.28 -0.28
CA GLU A 361 24.92 -17.80 -1.51
C GLU A 361 25.00 -16.72 -2.60
N LEU A 362 23.91 -15.96 -2.79
CA LEU A 362 23.85 -14.86 -3.75
C LEU A 362 24.85 -13.75 -3.40
N ASP A 363 24.90 -13.32 -2.14
CA ASP A 363 25.84 -12.29 -1.67
C ASP A 363 27.30 -12.73 -1.86
N PHE A 364 27.62 -14.00 -1.61
CA PHE A 364 28.97 -14.53 -1.83
C PHE A 364 29.34 -14.59 -3.32
N ILE A 365 28.48 -15.19 -4.14
CA ILE A 365 28.73 -15.36 -5.58
C ILE A 365 28.76 -14.01 -6.29
N GLY A 366 27.86 -13.09 -5.92
CA GLY A 366 27.82 -11.72 -6.45
C GLY A 366 29.12 -10.96 -6.19
N LYS A 367 29.60 -10.94 -4.93
CA LYS A 367 30.89 -10.32 -4.57
C LYS A 367 32.07 -10.99 -5.29
N LYS A 368 32.03 -12.30 -5.49
CA LYS A 368 33.05 -13.04 -6.26
C LYS A 368 33.06 -12.65 -7.73
N LEU A 369 31.90 -12.51 -8.36
CA LEU A 369 31.77 -12.08 -9.76
C LEU A 369 32.21 -10.61 -9.95
N GLU A 370 31.80 -9.71 -9.06
CA GLU A 370 32.21 -8.30 -9.10
C GLU A 370 33.73 -8.14 -8.95
N HIS A 371 34.34 -8.86 -8.01
CA HIS A 371 35.79 -8.88 -7.86
C HIS A 371 36.49 -9.44 -9.10
N PHE A 372 35.98 -10.56 -9.64
CA PHE A 372 36.53 -11.25 -10.80
C PHE A 372 36.60 -10.35 -12.06
N GLN A 373 35.59 -9.51 -12.30
CA GLN A 373 35.57 -8.56 -13.42
C GLN A 373 36.71 -7.53 -13.37
N ARG A 374 37.33 -7.30 -12.20
CA ARG A 374 38.47 -6.39 -12.01
C ARG A 374 39.83 -7.11 -12.05
N MET A 375 39.86 -8.44 -12.17
CA MET A 375 41.09 -9.22 -12.18
C MET A 375 41.72 -9.26 -13.58
N SER A 376 43.05 -9.31 -13.65
CA SER A 376 43.75 -9.59 -14.90
C SER A 376 43.44 -11.01 -15.42
N PRO A 377 43.40 -11.24 -16.74
CA PRO A 377 43.16 -12.56 -17.31
C PRO A 377 44.21 -13.59 -16.86
N SER A 378 43.78 -14.64 -16.16
CA SER A 378 44.62 -15.81 -15.89
C SER A 378 43.77 -17.06 -15.66
N ILE A 379 44.32 -18.24 -15.98
CA ILE A 379 43.64 -19.52 -15.73
C ILE A 379 43.46 -19.74 -14.22
N ALA A 380 44.41 -19.27 -13.40
CA ALA A 380 44.31 -19.33 -11.94
C ALA A 380 43.11 -18.53 -11.39
N ASN A 381 42.84 -17.34 -11.94
CA ASN A 381 41.69 -16.52 -11.54
C ASN A 381 40.38 -17.18 -11.98
N ALA A 382 40.30 -17.66 -13.22
CA ALA A 382 39.13 -18.41 -13.72
C ALA A 382 38.85 -19.67 -12.88
N LYS A 383 39.90 -20.39 -12.47
CA LYS A 383 39.80 -21.55 -11.57
C LYS A 383 39.34 -21.15 -10.17
N ASN A 384 39.84 -20.03 -9.61
CA ASN A 384 39.41 -19.56 -8.29
C ASN A 384 37.91 -19.23 -8.27
N LEU A 385 37.41 -18.54 -9.29
CA LEU A 385 35.99 -18.24 -9.44
C LEU A 385 35.15 -19.52 -9.43
N ALA A 386 35.44 -20.45 -10.34
CA ALA A 386 34.69 -21.70 -10.46
C ALA A 386 34.73 -22.54 -9.17
N VAL A 387 35.92 -22.77 -8.61
CA VAL A 387 36.10 -23.60 -7.41
C VAL A 387 35.44 -22.98 -6.18
N SER A 388 35.57 -21.66 -5.97
CA SER A 388 35.00 -21.00 -4.78
C SER A 388 33.48 -20.86 -4.85
N CYS A 389 32.89 -20.70 -6.03
CA CYS A 389 31.44 -20.63 -6.20
C CYS A 389 30.75 -22.01 -6.21
N LYS A 390 31.43 -23.11 -6.58
CA LYS A 390 30.87 -24.48 -6.63
C LYS A 390 30.07 -24.90 -5.37
N PRO A 391 30.57 -24.76 -4.12
CA PRO A 391 29.81 -25.19 -2.94
C PRO A 391 28.52 -24.37 -2.71
N TYR A 392 28.55 -23.06 -2.95
CA TYR A 392 27.37 -22.19 -2.82
C TYR A 392 26.33 -22.51 -3.89
N LEU A 393 26.76 -22.74 -5.14
CA LEU A 393 25.88 -23.22 -6.23
C LEU A 393 25.24 -24.58 -5.92
N ILE A 394 25.97 -25.50 -5.27
CA ILE A 394 25.40 -26.79 -4.82
C ILE A 394 24.33 -26.57 -3.75
N ASN A 395 24.52 -25.62 -2.82
CA ASN A 395 23.48 -25.31 -1.83
C ASN A 395 22.26 -24.64 -2.47
N MET A 396 22.44 -23.67 -3.38
CA MET A 396 21.34 -23.11 -4.18
C MET A 396 20.55 -24.19 -4.93
N LYS A 397 21.24 -25.13 -5.60
CA LYS A 397 20.64 -26.27 -6.29
C LYS A 397 19.82 -27.16 -5.36
N LYS A 398 20.26 -27.35 -4.12
CA LYS A 398 19.56 -28.12 -3.09
C LYS A 398 18.32 -27.40 -2.55
N VAL A 399 18.38 -26.08 -2.39
CA VAL A 399 17.30 -25.25 -1.81
C VAL A 399 16.23 -24.88 -2.84
N LEU A 400 16.62 -24.57 -4.07
CA LEU A 400 15.72 -24.11 -5.14
C LEU A 400 15.34 -25.23 -6.13
N GLY A 401 16.23 -26.20 -6.34
CA GLY A 401 16.08 -27.28 -7.31
C GLY A 401 16.92 -27.08 -8.59
N LYS A 402 17.31 -28.21 -9.21
CA LYS A 402 18.22 -28.24 -10.38
C LYS A 402 17.73 -27.52 -11.65
N ASN A 403 16.42 -27.27 -11.75
CA ASN A 403 15.77 -26.64 -12.89
C ASN A 403 15.28 -25.22 -12.56
N ASP A 404 15.52 -24.71 -11.35
CA ASP A 404 15.09 -23.35 -10.99
C ASP A 404 15.88 -22.30 -11.78
N GLU A 405 15.17 -21.30 -12.29
CA GLU A 405 15.72 -20.31 -13.21
C GLU A 405 16.81 -19.45 -12.55
N LEU A 406 16.58 -18.97 -11.31
CA LEU A 406 17.56 -18.16 -10.59
C LEU A 406 18.85 -18.95 -10.35
N TYR A 407 18.72 -20.22 -9.94
CA TYR A 407 19.87 -21.10 -9.81
C TYR A 407 20.64 -21.25 -11.13
N LEU A 408 19.94 -21.56 -12.24
CA LEU A 408 20.56 -21.77 -13.54
C LEU A 408 21.20 -20.50 -14.11
N GLN A 409 20.60 -19.32 -13.91
CA GLN A 409 21.17 -18.04 -14.29
C GLN A 409 22.49 -17.76 -13.54
N ILE A 410 22.51 -17.92 -12.21
CA ILE A 410 23.71 -17.66 -11.39
C ILE A 410 24.82 -18.69 -11.67
N SER A 411 24.48 -19.97 -11.83
CA SER A 411 25.44 -21.02 -12.25
C SER A 411 26.02 -20.72 -13.64
N SER A 412 25.18 -20.31 -14.58
CA SER A 412 25.60 -19.91 -15.93
C SER A 412 26.49 -18.66 -15.91
N ALA A 413 26.23 -17.68 -15.05
CA ALA A 413 27.05 -16.48 -14.90
C ALA A 413 28.49 -16.83 -14.45
N VAL A 414 28.64 -17.73 -13.47
CA VAL A 414 29.95 -18.23 -13.01
C VAL A 414 30.72 -18.93 -14.14
N VAL A 415 30.07 -19.84 -14.86
CA VAL A 415 30.70 -20.57 -15.97
C VAL A 415 31.08 -19.62 -17.12
N SER A 416 30.17 -18.74 -17.53
CA SER A 416 30.39 -17.79 -18.63
C SER A 416 31.57 -16.86 -18.37
N ASN A 417 31.68 -16.30 -17.16
CA ASN A 417 32.82 -15.45 -16.77
C ASN A 417 34.14 -16.23 -16.78
N ALA A 418 34.17 -17.46 -16.24
CA ALA A 418 35.36 -18.31 -16.27
C ALA A 418 35.77 -18.68 -17.72
N GLN A 419 34.81 -19.00 -18.59
CA GLN A 419 35.08 -19.28 -20.00
C GLN A 419 35.57 -18.07 -20.78
N GLY A 420 34.98 -16.88 -20.56
CA GLY A 420 35.44 -15.64 -21.20
C GLY A 420 36.91 -15.33 -20.86
N MET A 421 37.29 -15.50 -19.59
CA MET A 421 38.69 -15.33 -19.17
C MET A 421 39.61 -16.41 -19.75
N LEU A 422 39.17 -17.68 -19.85
CA LEU A 422 39.94 -18.74 -20.51
C LEU A 422 40.22 -18.41 -21.98
N VAL A 423 39.21 -17.94 -22.73
CA VAL A 423 39.36 -17.54 -24.13
C VAL A 423 40.32 -16.36 -24.26
N ALA A 424 40.19 -15.34 -23.40
CA ALA A 424 41.10 -14.19 -23.40
C ALA A 424 42.57 -14.62 -23.18
N VAL A 425 42.83 -15.48 -22.19
CA VAL A 425 44.19 -15.98 -21.91
C VAL A 425 44.74 -16.82 -23.05
N VAL A 426 43.95 -17.75 -23.60
CA VAL A 426 44.42 -18.60 -24.71
C VAL A 426 44.73 -17.77 -25.95
N ASN A 427 43.90 -16.78 -26.28
CA ASN A 427 44.15 -15.89 -27.42
C ASN A 427 45.41 -15.03 -27.20
N GLU A 428 45.52 -14.29 -26.09
CA GLU A 428 46.67 -13.42 -25.78
C GLU A 428 48.00 -14.19 -25.83
N LYS A 429 48.02 -15.43 -25.34
CA LYS A 429 49.23 -16.27 -25.28
C LYS A 429 49.52 -16.96 -26.61
N SER A 430 48.50 -17.24 -27.43
CA SER A 430 48.68 -17.76 -28.79
C SER A 430 49.19 -16.66 -29.74
N GLU A 431 48.69 -15.43 -29.62
CA GLU A 431 49.22 -14.26 -30.33
C GLU A 431 50.69 -14.03 -30.00
N LYS A 432 51.05 -13.98 -28.70
CA LYS A 432 52.44 -13.80 -28.24
C LYS A 432 53.40 -14.93 -28.67
N ALA A 433 52.91 -16.15 -28.91
CA ALA A 433 53.73 -17.23 -29.45
C ALA A 433 53.99 -17.11 -30.95
N ASN A 434 53.14 -16.40 -31.68
CA ASN A 434 53.25 -16.16 -33.12
C ASN A 434 53.94 -14.82 -33.44
N ASP A 435 54.15 -13.96 -32.44
CA ASP A 435 54.86 -12.69 -32.55
C ASP A 435 56.38 -12.86 -32.37
N VAL A 436 57.15 -12.23 -33.26
CA VAL A 436 58.63 -12.18 -33.22
C VAL A 436 59.12 -11.61 -31.89
N TYR A 437 58.42 -10.62 -31.32
CA TYR A 437 58.80 -10.01 -30.04
C TYR A 437 58.63 -10.98 -28.85
N GLY A 438 57.62 -11.87 -28.90
CA GLY A 438 57.40 -12.89 -27.88
C GLY A 438 58.46 -13.99 -27.88
N MET A 439 58.95 -14.38 -29.06
CA MET A 439 60.09 -15.31 -29.20
C MET A 439 61.39 -14.72 -28.63
N ILE A 440 61.64 -13.43 -28.81
CA ILE A 440 62.82 -12.72 -28.27
C ILE A 440 62.79 -12.67 -26.72
N LEU A 441 61.61 -12.55 -26.12
CA LEU A 441 61.43 -12.56 -24.66
C LEU A 441 61.46 -13.97 -24.03
N GLY A 442 61.79 -15.01 -24.79
CA GLY A 442 61.96 -16.37 -24.29
C GLY A 442 60.65 -17.11 -23.98
N PHE A 443 59.50 -16.63 -24.47
CA PHE A 443 58.23 -17.36 -24.32
C PHE A 443 58.28 -18.66 -25.12
N SER A 444 58.29 -19.80 -24.43
CA SER A 444 58.58 -21.08 -25.06
C SER A 444 57.32 -21.75 -25.60
N THR A 445 57.48 -22.60 -26.62
CA THR A 445 56.39 -23.47 -27.09
C THR A 445 55.91 -24.46 -26.01
N SER A 446 56.73 -24.73 -24.98
CA SER A 446 56.34 -25.45 -23.76
C SER A 446 55.39 -24.65 -22.86
N ASP A 447 55.56 -23.33 -22.74
CA ASP A 447 54.68 -22.49 -21.91
C ASP A 447 53.29 -22.42 -22.50
N LEU A 448 53.18 -22.20 -23.82
CA LEU A 448 51.89 -22.25 -24.52
C LEU A 448 51.22 -23.63 -24.39
N LYS A 449 51.99 -24.73 -24.48
CA LYS A 449 51.47 -26.09 -24.28
C LYS A 449 50.89 -26.29 -22.88
N ASN A 450 51.54 -25.77 -21.84
CA ASN A 450 51.03 -25.81 -20.47
C ASN A 450 49.74 -25.00 -20.33
N ILE A 451 49.69 -23.78 -20.88
CA ILE A 451 48.51 -22.91 -20.85
C ILE A 451 47.31 -23.54 -21.56
N ILE A 452 47.50 -24.14 -22.74
CA ILE A 452 46.43 -24.86 -23.46
C ILE A 452 45.94 -26.07 -22.64
N LYS A 453 46.85 -26.83 -22.02
CA LYS A 453 46.50 -27.97 -21.17
C LYS A 453 45.69 -27.53 -19.95
N GLU A 454 46.13 -26.51 -19.23
CA GLU A 454 45.43 -25.98 -18.05
C GLU A 454 44.05 -25.39 -18.40
N ALA A 455 43.96 -24.69 -19.54
CA ALA A 455 42.69 -24.16 -20.04
C ALA A 455 41.72 -25.29 -20.42
N LEU A 456 42.21 -26.37 -21.03
CA LEU A 456 41.39 -27.54 -21.37
C LEU A 456 40.92 -28.26 -20.11
N ASP A 457 41.79 -28.42 -19.12
CA ASP A 457 41.49 -29.04 -17.84
C ASP A 457 40.44 -28.25 -17.04
N LEU A 458 40.56 -26.92 -16.99
CA LEU A 458 39.53 -26.08 -16.38
C LEU A 458 38.22 -26.09 -17.19
N THR A 459 38.28 -26.13 -18.53
CA THR A 459 37.07 -26.25 -19.36
C THR A 459 36.34 -27.56 -19.04
N TYR A 460 37.05 -28.69 -18.93
CA TYR A 460 36.45 -29.96 -18.49
C TYR A 460 35.85 -29.88 -17.09
N TYR A 461 36.49 -29.17 -16.14
CA TYR A 461 35.92 -28.95 -14.81
C TYR A 461 34.63 -28.11 -14.85
N LEU A 462 34.56 -27.09 -15.71
CA LEU A 462 33.36 -26.27 -15.91
C LEU A 462 32.17 -27.08 -16.48
N ASN A 463 32.41 -28.21 -17.14
CA ASN A 463 31.35 -29.11 -17.62
C ASN A 463 30.41 -29.62 -16.52
N ASN A 464 30.94 -29.69 -15.28
CA ASN A 464 30.26 -30.25 -14.10
C ASN A 464 29.27 -29.26 -13.45
N PHE A 465 29.15 -28.06 -13.99
CA PHE A 465 28.19 -27.04 -13.56
C PHE A 465 26.93 -27.15 -14.42
N ASP A 466 25.76 -26.93 -13.80
CA ASP A 466 24.53 -26.80 -14.58
C ASP A 466 24.56 -25.46 -15.33
N MET A 467 24.13 -25.48 -16.60
CA MET A 467 24.15 -24.34 -17.51
C MET A 467 22.80 -24.24 -18.22
N ASN A 468 22.38 -23.03 -18.56
CA ASN A 468 21.29 -22.83 -19.51
C ASN A 468 21.66 -23.34 -20.92
N GLN A 469 20.65 -23.50 -21.79
CA GLN A 469 20.84 -24.16 -23.09
C GLN A 469 21.80 -23.40 -24.01
N ASP A 470 21.75 -22.07 -24.02
CA ASP A 470 22.58 -21.26 -24.91
C ASP A 470 24.04 -21.20 -24.46
N LEU A 471 24.29 -21.08 -23.15
CA LEU A 471 25.66 -21.22 -22.64
C LEU A 471 26.20 -22.62 -22.89
N ARG A 472 25.39 -23.68 -22.77
CA ARG A 472 25.85 -25.05 -23.10
C ARG A 472 26.27 -25.17 -24.58
N ARG A 473 25.59 -24.49 -25.51
CA ARG A 473 26.01 -24.43 -26.93
C ARG A 473 27.34 -23.69 -27.10
N SER A 474 27.49 -22.53 -26.46
CA SER A 474 28.74 -21.75 -26.47
C SER A 474 29.91 -22.54 -25.87
N TYR A 475 29.68 -23.17 -24.71
CA TYR A 475 30.61 -24.07 -24.04
C TYR A 475 31.10 -25.19 -24.99
N ASN A 476 30.16 -25.88 -25.66
CA ASN A 476 30.48 -26.96 -26.59
C ASN A 476 31.30 -26.49 -27.79
N LYS A 477 31.03 -25.28 -28.31
CA LYS A 477 31.83 -24.67 -29.39
C LYS A 477 33.25 -24.35 -28.91
N ASN A 478 33.37 -23.73 -27.74
CA ASN A 478 34.66 -23.29 -27.18
C ASN A 478 35.57 -24.48 -26.84
N ILE A 479 35.04 -25.58 -26.29
CA ILE A 479 35.85 -26.77 -26.01
C ILE A 479 36.33 -27.46 -27.29
N GLU A 480 35.53 -27.53 -28.36
CA GLU A 480 36.01 -28.12 -29.62
C GLU A 480 37.07 -27.27 -30.32
N ILE A 481 36.98 -25.93 -30.24
CA ILE A 481 38.05 -25.03 -30.68
C ILE A 481 39.33 -25.29 -29.88
N LEU A 482 39.23 -25.34 -28.55
CA LEU A 482 40.39 -25.57 -27.68
C LEU A 482 41.01 -26.97 -27.87
N LYS A 483 40.20 -28.00 -28.13
CA LYS A 483 40.67 -29.33 -28.54
C LYS A 483 41.39 -29.29 -29.89
N SER A 484 40.90 -28.52 -30.86
CA SER A 484 41.55 -28.34 -32.16
C SER A 484 42.95 -27.74 -31.99
N ILE A 485 43.07 -26.67 -31.20
CA ILE A 485 44.34 -26.04 -30.84
C ILE A 485 45.25 -27.07 -30.14
N ALA A 486 44.74 -27.77 -29.12
CA ALA A 486 45.52 -28.78 -28.39
C ALA A 486 46.10 -29.88 -29.31
N ARG A 487 45.35 -30.34 -30.33
CA ARG A 487 45.85 -31.32 -31.32
C ARG A 487 47.02 -30.78 -32.14
N GLN A 488 47.00 -29.50 -32.54
CA GLN A 488 48.11 -28.88 -33.29
C GLN A 488 49.43 -28.92 -32.51
N PHE A 489 49.37 -28.82 -31.18
CA PHE A 489 50.53 -28.89 -30.29
C PHE A 489 50.89 -30.31 -29.83
N GLY A 490 50.19 -31.34 -30.31
CA GLY A 490 50.39 -32.75 -29.92
C GLY A 490 49.90 -33.09 -28.52
N LEU A 491 48.99 -32.30 -27.95
CA LEU A 491 48.45 -32.50 -26.60
C LEU A 491 47.25 -33.46 -26.62
N SER A 492 47.12 -34.26 -25.56
CA SER A 492 45.96 -35.13 -25.39
C SER A 492 44.69 -34.33 -25.11
N THR A 493 43.68 -34.48 -25.97
CA THR A 493 42.36 -33.85 -25.84
C THR A 493 41.39 -34.61 -24.93
N LEU A 494 41.84 -35.66 -24.25
CA LEU A 494 40.98 -36.44 -23.35
C LEU A 494 40.72 -35.67 -22.03
N PRO A 495 39.58 -35.94 -21.35
CA PRO A 495 39.35 -35.44 -19.99
C PRO A 495 40.50 -35.79 -19.04
N PRO A 496 40.79 -34.96 -18.01
CA PRO A 496 41.87 -35.22 -17.07
C PRO A 496 41.85 -36.62 -16.45
N GLU A 497 40.67 -37.10 -16.05
CA GLU A 497 40.42 -38.44 -15.53
C GLU A 497 40.87 -39.54 -16.51
N ASN A 498 40.43 -39.46 -17.76
CA ASN A 498 40.78 -40.43 -18.82
C ASN A 498 42.28 -40.42 -19.15
N ARG A 499 42.95 -39.26 -19.09
CA ARG A 499 44.41 -39.18 -19.30
C ARG A 499 45.16 -39.89 -18.17
N ILE A 500 44.78 -39.64 -16.92
CA ILE A 500 45.38 -40.29 -15.74
C ILE A 500 45.13 -41.81 -15.79
N ASN A 501 43.91 -42.25 -16.11
CA ASN A 501 43.59 -43.67 -16.24
C ASN A 501 44.39 -44.37 -17.36
N ASN A 502 44.66 -43.69 -18.48
CA ASN A 502 45.52 -44.22 -19.53
C ASN A 502 47.01 -44.24 -19.11
N GLU A 503 47.47 -43.25 -18.35
CA GLU A 503 48.83 -43.20 -17.79
C GLU A 503 49.05 -44.35 -16.78
N ILE A 504 48.08 -44.61 -15.90
CA ILE A 504 48.08 -45.77 -15.00
C ILE A 504 48.16 -47.08 -15.80
N LYS A 505 47.29 -47.29 -16.80
CA LYS A 505 47.33 -48.50 -17.66
C LYS A 505 48.67 -48.70 -18.37
N ASN A 506 49.31 -47.62 -18.81
CA ASN A 506 50.64 -47.69 -19.41
C ASN A 506 51.71 -48.12 -18.40
N LEU A 507 51.67 -47.59 -17.16
CA LEU A 507 52.57 -48.00 -16.08
C LEU A 507 52.30 -49.44 -15.61
N GLU A 508 51.06 -49.89 -15.59
CA GLU A 508 50.68 -51.29 -15.33
C GLU A 508 51.26 -52.23 -16.40
N SER A 509 51.16 -51.84 -17.68
CA SER A 509 51.78 -52.57 -18.80
C SER A 509 53.31 -52.58 -18.69
N GLU A 510 53.94 -51.46 -18.30
CA GLU A 510 55.38 -51.40 -18.05
C GLU A 510 55.80 -52.31 -16.87
N ILE A 511 54.99 -52.41 -15.81
CA ILE A 511 55.21 -53.38 -14.72
C ILE A 511 55.15 -54.81 -15.25
N GLU A 512 54.19 -55.16 -16.10
CA GLU A 512 54.05 -56.52 -16.64
C GLU A 512 55.20 -56.90 -17.59
N LEU A 513 55.66 -55.96 -18.42
CA LEU A 513 56.87 -56.11 -19.21
C LEU A 513 58.13 -56.24 -18.32
N THR A 514 58.21 -55.47 -17.24
CA THR A 514 59.33 -55.50 -16.28
C THR A 514 59.38 -56.81 -15.48
N LYS A 515 58.24 -57.40 -15.11
CA LYS A 515 58.19 -58.73 -14.46
C LYS A 515 58.83 -59.82 -15.33
N ASN A 516 58.63 -59.72 -16.64
CA ASN A 516 59.06 -60.70 -17.65
C ASN A 516 60.46 -60.42 -18.22
N SER A 517 61.12 -59.32 -17.83
CA SER A 517 62.46 -58.99 -18.28
C SER A 517 63.54 -59.58 -17.37
N VAL A 518 64.70 -59.87 -17.96
CA VAL A 518 65.92 -60.27 -17.24
C VAL A 518 66.88 -59.08 -17.27
N PHE A 519 67.12 -58.49 -16.11
CA PHE A 519 68.12 -57.45 -15.93
C PHE A 519 69.53 -58.06 -16.00
N LEU A 520 70.55 -57.26 -16.28
CA LEU A 520 71.94 -57.74 -16.43
C LEU A 520 72.11 -58.93 -17.40
N LYS A 521 71.23 -59.05 -18.41
CA LYS A 521 71.20 -60.20 -19.34
C LYS A 521 72.50 -60.38 -20.12
N GLY A 522 73.23 -59.30 -20.38
CA GLY A 522 74.53 -59.32 -21.04
C GLY A 522 75.61 -59.90 -20.13
N GLU A 523 75.69 -59.41 -18.90
CA GLU A 523 76.63 -59.80 -17.86
C GLU A 523 76.40 -61.25 -17.42
N LEU A 524 75.14 -61.65 -17.21
CA LEU A 524 74.74 -63.02 -16.92
C LEU A 524 75.19 -63.96 -18.04
N LYS A 525 74.83 -63.67 -19.30
CA LYS A 525 75.23 -64.49 -20.45
C LYS A 525 76.76 -64.55 -20.62
N ALA A 526 77.48 -63.45 -20.37
CA ALA A 526 78.94 -63.43 -20.41
C ALA A 526 79.56 -64.27 -19.28
N ALA A 527 79.01 -64.20 -18.07
CA ALA A 527 79.43 -64.99 -16.92
C ALA A 527 79.14 -66.49 -17.12
N GLU A 528 77.99 -66.85 -17.69
CA GLU A 528 77.63 -68.21 -18.09
C GLU A 528 78.57 -68.76 -19.17
N ILE A 529 78.85 -68.00 -20.23
CA ILE A 529 79.83 -68.38 -21.27
C ILE A 529 81.22 -68.61 -20.65
N LYS A 530 81.62 -67.76 -19.70
CA LYS A 530 82.87 -67.90 -18.96
C LYS A 530 82.88 -69.16 -18.07
N LEU A 531 81.76 -69.50 -17.42
CA LEU A 531 81.59 -70.75 -16.68
C LEU A 531 81.67 -71.97 -17.60
N VAL A 532 81.03 -71.93 -18.77
CA VAL A 532 81.11 -73.01 -19.78
C VAL A 532 82.55 -73.21 -20.24
N LYS A 533 83.28 -72.14 -20.56
CA LYS A 533 84.72 -72.21 -20.87
C LYS A 533 85.51 -72.83 -19.71
N LEU A 534 85.32 -72.39 -18.47
CA LEU A 534 86.01 -72.96 -17.30
C LEU A 534 85.68 -74.46 -17.08
N LYS A 535 84.45 -74.90 -17.38
CA LYS A 535 84.05 -76.31 -17.33
C LYS A 535 84.72 -77.16 -18.42
N ILE A 536 84.88 -76.63 -19.63
CA ILE A 536 85.56 -77.31 -20.75
C ILE A 536 87.06 -77.49 -20.45
N TRP A 537 87.73 -76.41 -20.04
CA TRP A 537 89.18 -76.40 -19.78
C TRP A 537 89.60 -77.01 -18.43
N ARG A 538 88.66 -77.67 -17.71
CA ARG A 538 88.83 -78.12 -16.31
C ARG A 538 89.99 -79.10 -16.08
N PHE A 539 90.37 -79.86 -17.11
CA PHE A 539 91.46 -80.84 -17.05
C PHE A 539 92.85 -80.24 -17.37
N PHE A 540 92.89 -79.03 -17.93
CA PHE A 540 94.11 -78.35 -18.37
C PHE A 540 94.49 -77.15 -17.48
N THR A 541 93.76 -76.90 -16.39
CA THR A 541 94.01 -75.75 -15.50
C THR A 541 94.11 -76.14 -14.02
N ILE A 542 95.20 -75.68 -13.38
CA ILE A 542 95.39 -75.77 -11.93
C ILE A 542 94.29 -75.00 -11.20
N ASN A 543 93.77 -75.59 -10.12
CA ASN A 543 92.66 -75.12 -9.27
C ASN A 543 91.33 -74.90 -10.02
N SER A 544 91.06 -75.69 -11.07
CA SER A 544 89.83 -75.58 -11.89
C SER A 544 88.52 -75.71 -11.09
N LYS A 545 88.44 -76.63 -10.11
CA LYS A 545 87.26 -76.77 -9.23
C LYS A 545 86.92 -75.48 -8.48
N GLU A 546 87.92 -74.81 -7.92
CA GLU A 546 87.72 -73.57 -7.15
C GLU A 546 87.35 -72.39 -8.06
N LYS A 547 87.96 -72.30 -9.24
CA LYS A 547 87.62 -71.29 -10.26
C LYS A 547 86.19 -71.45 -10.78
N ILE A 548 85.73 -72.69 -10.99
CA ILE A 548 84.33 -72.99 -11.37
C ILE A 548 83.38 -72.59 -10.23
N LYS A 549 83.70 -72.89 -8.97
CA LYS A 549 82.90 -72.48 -7.81
C LYS A 549 82.77 -70.95 -7.72
N LYS A 550 83.88 -70.22 -7.76
CA LYS A 550 83.91 -68.74 -7.74
C LYS A 550 83.14 -68.13 -8.92
N GLN A 551 83.23 -68.71 -10.12
CA GLN A 551 82.45 -68.21 -11.26
C GLN A 551 80.94 -68.50 -11.13
N GLN A 552 80.55 -69.59 -10.47
CA GLN A 552 79.15 -69.87 -10.13
C GLN A 552 78.62 -68.92 -9.05
N GLU A 553 79.44 -68.58 -8.05
CA GLU A 553 79.12 -67.56 -7.03
C GLU A 553 78.88 -66.18 -7.70
N ILE A 554 79.72 -65.78 -8.65
CA ILE A 554 79.52 -64.55 -9.46
C ILE A 554 78.20 -64.58 -10.25
N ILE A 555 77.83 -65.71 -10.87
CA ILE A 555 76.54 -65.84 -11.58
C ILE A 555 75.37 -65.70 -10.60
N ASN A 556 75.47 -66.32 -9.41
CA ASN A 556 74.43 -66.24 -8.38
C ASN A 556 74.28 -64.80 -7.84
N GLU A 557 75.39 -64.06 -7.67
CA GLU A 557 75.35 -62.65 -7.29
C GLU A 557 74.76 -61.76 -8.39
N LEU A 558 75.11 -61.98 -9.66
CA LEU A 558 74.53 -61.25 -10.78
C LEU A 558 73.03 -61.54 -10.93
N ALA A 559 72.60 -62.78 -10.73
CA ALA A 559 71.18 -63.14 -10.75
C ALA A 559 70.42 -62.46 -9.59
N LYS A 560 71.01 -62.41 -8.39
CA LYS A 560 70.46 -61.69 -7.24
C LYS A 560 70.38 -60.18 -7.49
N LYS A 561 71.39 -59.56 -8.11
CA LYS A 561 71.39 -58.14 -8.49
C LYS A 561 70.33 -57.84 -9.56
N SER A 562 70.23 -58.68 -10.59
CA SER A 562 69.17 -58.61 -11.61
C SER A 562 67.77 -58.61 -10.98
N GLU A 563 67.51 -59.53 -10.05
CA GLU A 563 66.21 -59.58 -9.37
C GLU A 563 65.98 -58.35 -8.47
N GLN A 564 67.02 -57.85 -7.79
CA GLN A 564 66.95 -56.61 -7.00
C GLN A 564 66.63 -55.38 -7.86
N GLU A 565 67.26 -55.23 -9.04
CA GLU A 565 66.96 -54.15 -9.99
C GLU A 565 65.51 -54.23 -10.49
N LYS A 566 65.03 -55.43 -10.85
CA LYS A 566 63.64 -55.68 -11.25
C LYS A 566 62.66 -55.26 -10.15
N VAL A 567 62.91 -55.67 -8.90
CA VAL A 567 62.07 -55.30 -7.74
C VAL A 567 62.10 -53.79 -7.49
N MET A 568 63.26 -53.13 -7.61
CA MET A 568 63.36 -51.68 -7.44
C MET A 568 62.59 -50.92 -8.52
N LYS A 569 62.70 -51.31 -9.80
CA LYS A 569 61.96 -50.69 -10.91
C LYS A 569 60.44 -50.90 -10.76
N ILE A 570 59.99 -52.10 -10.39
CA ILE A 570 58.57 -52.35 -10.10
C ILE A 570 58.07 -51.50 -8.91
N LYS A 571 58.87 -51.37 -7.85
CA LYS A 571 58.53 -50.51 -6.69
C LYS A 571 58.39 -49.04 -7.09
N TYR A 572 59.28 -48.53 -7.95
CA TYR A 572 59.19 -47.18 -8.50
C TYR A 572 57.89 -46.97 -9.29
N LEU A 573 57.58 -47.87 -10.24
CA LEU A 573 56.37 -47.76 -11.07
C LEU A 573 55.09 -47.81 -10.24
N LYS A 574 55.01 -48.69 -9.22
CA LYS A 574 53.88 -48.73 -8.28
C LYS A 574 53.72 -47.44 -7.48
N ASN A 575 54.81 -46.79 -7.09
CA ASN A 575 54.75 -45.51 -6.38
C ASN A 575 54.20 -44.38 -7.28
N GLU A 576 54.50 -44.39 -8.58
CA GLU A 576 53.91 -43.42 -9.52
C GLU A 576 52.41 -43.69 -9.76
N ILE A 577 51.99 -44.96 -9.87
CA ILE A 577 50.56 -45.31 -9.92
C ILE A 577 49.82 -44.78 -8.68
N ASN A 578 50.34 -45.02 -7.46
CA ASN A 578 49.73 -44.53 -6.23
C ASN A 578 49.57 -42.99 -6.21
N LYS A 579 50.54 -42.23 -6.76
CA LYS A 579 50.44 -40.77 -6.91
C LYS A 579 49.34 -40.36 -7.90
N LEU A 580 49.22 -41.08 -9.01
CA LEU A 580 48.19 -40.84 -10.03
C LEU A 580 46.79 -41.17 -9.50
N GLU A 581 46.62 -42.27 -8.76
CA GLU A 581 45.37 -42.61 -8.07
C GLU A 581 44.96 -41.55 -7.04
N SER A 582 45.92 -40.95 -6.32
CA SER A 582 45.63 -39.83 -5.41
C SER A 582 45.10 -38.62 -6.16
N LYS A 583 45.75 -38.24 -7.28
CA LYS A 583 45.28 -37.14 -8.14
C LYS A 583 43.89 -37.42 -8.73
N LEU A 584 43.58 -38.67 -9.05
CA LEU A 584 42.27 -39.10 -9.53
C LEU A 584 41.17 -38.88 -8.47
N LYS A 585 41.47 -39.25 -7.20
CA LYS A 585 40.56 -39.02 -6.06
C LYS A 585 40.30 -37.55 -5.77
N ASP A 586 41.25 -36.66 -6.09
CA ASP A 586 41.09 -35.22 -5.90
C ASP A 586 40.37 -34.51 -7.05
N LEU A 587 40.38 -35.08 -8.26
CA LEU A 587 39.54 -34.61 -9.39
C LEU A 587 38.05 -34.94 -9.21
N ASN A 588 37.74 -36.01 -8.47
CA ASN A 588 36.39 -36.52 -8.27
C ASN A 588 35.67 -35.92 -7.03
N LYS A 589 36.18 -34.79 -6.49
CA LYS A 589 35.59 -33.98 -5.41
C LYS A 589 35.07 -32.63 -5.95
#